data_AF-A0AA39CW91-F1
#
_entry.id   AF-A0AA39CW91-F1
#
_cell.length_a   1.000
_cell.length_b   1.000
_cell.length_c   1.000
_cell.angle_alpha   90.00
_cell.angle_beta   90.00
_cell.angle_gamma   90.00
#
_symmetry.space_group_name_H-M   'P 1'
#
loop_
_entity.id
_entity.type
_entity.pdbx_description
1 polymer ?
#
loop_
_entity_poly.entity_id
_entity_poly.type
_entity_poly.pdbx_seq_one_letter_code
_entity_poly.pdbx_strand_id
1 'polypeptide(L)'
;MRGNIAQLMQQAQKMQENLQKAQEEIAKIEVTGSAGGGMVSVTLTGAKECRKVRIDPSLASDPEMLEDLIAAAFNDASNKIDAESKSKMGSATAGMQLPPGMKMPTLGSTEHAAVSAPLLEQLIDALRVLPGVGQKTAQRMAYHLLEREREGGKRLAETLAQAVERIGHCAQCRDFSETELCPTCANGSRERSQLCVVESPADRLAIENATGYRGVYFVLQGRLSPLDGIGPRELGLEQLEQRLAEAEVQELIIATSATVEGEATAHYLAQLARARQVRPSRLAQGLPLGGELEYVDRGTLSHAFGTRSEVRD
;
A
#
# COMPACT_ATOMS: atom_id res chain seq x y z
N MET A 1 43.07 13.11 -58.46
CA MET A 1 42.28 13.10 -57.20
C MET A 1 42.87 12.13 -56.17
N ARG A 2 44.11 12.33 -55.69
CA ARG A 2 44.75 11.44 -54.69
C ARG A 2 45.26 12.17 -53.41
N GLY A 3 45.08 13.49 -53.31
CA GLY A 3 45.56 14.30 -52.19
C GLY A 3 44.58 14.45 -51.01
N ASN A 4 43.26 14.38 -51.24
CA ASN A 4 42.27 14.69 -50.21
C ASN A 4 41.96 13.54 -49.23
N ILE A 5 42.27 12.29 -49.57
CA ILE A 5 41.99 11.14 -48.69
C ILE A 5 43.02 11.03 -47.56
N ALA A 6 44.30 11.35 -47.83
CA ALA A 6 45.35 11.33 -46.83
C ALA A 6 45.16 12.41 -45.75
N GLN A 7 44.72 13.61 -46.14
CA GLN A 7 44.37 14.68 -45.19
C GLN A 7 43.14 14.33 -44.36
N LEU A 8 42.14 13.67 -44.95
CA LEU A 8 40.95 13.22 -44.22
C LEU A 8 41.29 12.12 -43.19
N MET A 9 42.19 11.18 -43.53
CA MET A 9 42.66 10.16 -42.58
C MET A 9 43.49 10.75 -41.44
N GLN A 10 44.37 11.73 -41.71
CA GLN A 10 45.09 12.44 -40.65
C GLN A 10 44.14 13.23 -39.73
N GLN A 11 43.08 13.82 -40.30
CA GLN A 11 42.08 14.54 -39.52
C GLN A 11 41.22 13.58 -38.67
N ALA A 12 40.88 12.40 -39.20
CA ALA A 12 40.19 11.35 -38.45
C ALA A 12 41.06 10.75 -37.33
N GLN A 13 42.36 10.55 -37.58
CA GLN A 13 43.30 10.02 -36.58
C GLN A 13 43.55 11.03 -35.45
N LYS A 14 43.71 12.30 -35.78
CA LYS A 14 43.81 13.40 -34.79
C LYS A 14 42.51 13.61 -34.01
N MET A 15 41.36 13.37 -34.64
CA MET A 15 40.05 13.35 -33.99
C MET A 15 39.92 12.19 -33.01
N GLN A 16 40.38 10.99 -33.38
CA GLN A 16 40.38 9.82 -32.49
C GLN A 16 41.28 10.02 -31.26
N GLU A 17 42.50 10.55 -31.42
CA GLU A 17 43.39 10.86 -30.30
C GLU A 17 42.80 11.92 -29.36
N ASN A 18 42.17 12.97 -29.90
CA ASN A 18 41.53 14.01 -29.09
C ASN A 18 40.30 13.47 -28.33
N LEU A 19 39.52 12.57 -28.96
CA LEU A 19 38.40 11.91 -28.29
C LEU A 19 38.87 10.98 -27.17
N GLN A 20 39.98 10.25 -27.38
CA GLN A 20 40.53 9.35 -26.38
C GLN A 20 41.08 10.12 -25.16
N LYS A 21 41.80 11.22 -25.38
CA LYS A 21 42.25 12.12 -24.30
C LYS A 21 41.09 12.77 -23.56
N ALA A 22 40.04 13.19 -24.27
CA ALA A 22 38.83 13.75 -23.65
C ALA A 22 38.08 12.71 -22.80
N GLN A 23 38.01 11.45 -23.25
CA GLN A 23 37.42 10.35 -22.48
C GLN A 23 38.23 10.04 -21.20
N GLU A 24 39.57 10.07 -21.28
CA GLU A 24 40.45 9.88 -20.10
C GLU A 24 40.34 11.02 -19.08
N GLU A 25 40.15 12.27 -19.53
CA GLU A 25 39.91 13.39 -18.63
C GLU A 25 38.52 13.32 -17.97
N ILE A 26 37.50 12.83 -18.69
CA ILE A 26 36.16 12.61 -18.14
C ILE A 26 36.18 11.51 -17.08
N ALA A 27 36.92 10.43 -17.29
CA ALA A 27 37.05 9.33 -16.34
C ALA A 27 37.67 9.74 -14.99
N LYS A 28 38.50 10.81 -14.97
CA LYS A 28 39.14 11.34 -13.74
C LYS A 28 38.28 12.35 -12.98
N ILE A 29 37.10 12.72 -13.50
CA ILE A 29 36.19 13.61 -12.79
C ILE A 29 35.61 12.87 -11.60
N GLU A 30 35.53 13.55 -10.45
CA GLU A 30 34.89 13.04 -9.25
C GLU A 30 33.69 13.92 -8.91
N VAL A 31 32.54 13.28 -8.76
CA VAL A 31 31.28 13.95 -8.47
C VAL A 31 30.69 13.36 -7.20
N THR A 32 30.27 14.23 -6.28
CA THR A 32 29.63 13.82 -5.04
C THR A 32 28.12 14.05 -5.11
N GLY A 33 27.36 12.98 -4.93
CA GLY A 33 25.93 13.01 -4.70
C GLY A 33 25.59 13.01 -3.21
N SER A 34 24.44 13.57 -2.86
CA SER A 34 24.00 13.74 -1.47
C SER A 34 22.52 13.41 -1.31
N ALA A 35 22.15 12.77 -0.21
CA ALA A 35 20.76 12.51 0.17
C ALA A 35 20.50 12.83 1.65
N GLY A 36 19.23 13.08 1.98
CA GLY A 36 18.80 13.32 3.36
C GLY A 36 19.47 14.55 3.99
N GLY A 37 19.54 15.68 3.29
CA GLY A 37 20.18 16.90 3.80
C GLY A 37 21.70 16.80 4.01
N GLY A 38 22.35 15.78 3.43
CA GLY A 38 23.80 15.55 3.58
C GLY A 38 24.16 14.43 4.56
N MET A 39 23.17 13.75 5.16
CA MET A 39 23.38 12.61 6.05
C MET A 39 24.03 11.41 5.32
N VAL A 40 23.81 11.27 4.01
CA VAL A 40 24.53 10.30 3.16
C VAL A 40 25.13 11.02 1.97
N SER A 41 26.42 10.77 1.72
CA SER A 41 27.12 11.27 0.53
C SER A 41 27.92 10.17 -0.15
N VAL A 42 27.82 10.10 -1.48
CA VAL A 42 28.47 9.10 -2.32
C VAL A 42 29.29 9.83 -3.38
N THR A 43 30.58 9.51 -3.47
CA THR A 43 31.49 10.06 -4.48
C THR A 43 31.74 9.02 -5.56
N LEU A 44 31.36 9.37 -6.79
CA LEU A 44 31.51 8.55 -7.97
C LEU A 44 32.54 9.16 -8.92
N THR A 45 33.26 8.32 -9.66
CA THR A 45 34.13 8.74 -10.77
C THR A 45 33.30 8.97 -12.04
N GLY A 46 33.86 9.62 -13.05
CA GLY A 46 33.20 9.77 -14.37
C GLY A 46 32.86 8.45 -15.07
N ALA A 47 33.47 7.33 -14.65
CA ALA A 47 33.13 5.97 -15.08
C ALA A 47 32.03 5.30 -14.23
N LYS A 48 31.39 6.05 -13.32
CA LYS A 48 30.39 5.58 -12.35
C LYS A 48 30.91 4.55 -11.33
N GLU A 49 32.22 4.57 -11.04
CA GLU A 49 32.80 3.73 -9.98
C GLU A 49 32.71 4.45 -8.62
N CYS A 50 32.29 3.72 -7.58
CA CYS A 50 32.15 4.27 -6.25
C CYS A 50 33.50 4.33 -5.53
N ARG A 51 33.96 5.55 -5.23
CA ARG A 51 35.26 5.76 -4.57
C ARG A 51 35.14 5.95 -3.07
N LYS A 52 34.07 6.61 -2.61
CA LYS A 52 33.89 6.96 -1.20
C LYS A 52 32.42 7.10 -0.85
N VAL A 53 32.03 6.51 0.28
CA VAL A 53 30.71 6.69 0.90
C VAL A 53 30.92 7.26 2.30
N ARG A 54 30.17 8.30 2.65
CA ARG A 54 30.06 8.79 4.03
C ARG A 54 28.61 8.69 4.49
N ILE A 55 28.43 8.15 5.68
CA ILE A 55 27.15 7.95 6.35
C ILE A 55 27.25 8.63 7.71
N ASP A 56 26.27 9.45 8.04
CA ASP A 56 26.15 10.04 9.36
C ASP A 56 25.76 8.97 10.40
N PRO A 57 26.42 8.90 11.56
CA PRO A 57 26.16 7.88 12.57
C PRO A 57 24.74 7.91 13.16
N SER A 58 23.99 9.01 13.01
CA SER A 58 22.58 9.07 13.40
C SER A 58 21.68 8.11 12.62
N LEU A 59 22.11 7.66 11.45
CA LEU A 59 21.38 6.71 10.60
C LEU A 59 21.66 5.24 10.94
N ALA A 60 22.54 4.95 11.91
CA ALA A 60 22.86 3.58 12.31
C ALA A 60 21.69 2.86 13.01
N SER A 61 20.76 3.61 13.59
CA SER A 61 19.56 3.09 14.28
C SER A 61 18.39 2.77 13.36
N ASP A 62 18.45 3.16 12.08
CA ASP A 62 17.37 2.94 11.09
C ASP A 62 17.94 2.38 9.77
N PRO A 63 18.06 1.05 9.65
CA PRO A 63 18.61 0.40 8.46
C PRO A 63 17.78 0.61 7.19
N GLU A 64 16.46 0.75 7.29
CA GLU A 64 15.58 0.95 6.13
C GLU A 64 15.78 2.34 5.54
N MET A 65 15.80 3.38 6.38
CA MET A 65 16.08 4.74 5.95
C MET A 65 17.50 4.88 5.37
N LEU A 66 18.48 4.15 5.91
CA LEU A 66 19.84 4.14 5.39
C LEU A 66 19.94 3.52 3.99
N GLU A 67 19.25 2.40 3.74
CA GLU A 67 19.18 1.76 2.42
C GLU A 67 18.64 2.75 1.36
N ASP A 68 17.55 3.45 1.66
CA ASP A 68 16.93 4.42 0.77
C ASP A 68 17.81 5.65 0.50
N LEU A 69 18.45 6.18 1.53
CA LEU A 69 19.34 7.34 1.39
C LEU A 69 20.61 7.02 0.60
N ILE A 70 21.15 5.80 0.70
CA ILE A 70 22.28 5.37 -0.12
C ILE A 70 21.88 5.27 -1.59
N ALA A 71 20.72 4.68 -1.90
CA ALA A 71 20.22 4.59 -3.26
C ALA A 71 19.96 5.99 -3.86
N ALA A 72 19.36 6.89 -3.08
CA ALA A 72 19.12 8.27 -3.49
C ALA A 72 20.43 9.03 -3.74
N ALA A 73 21.43 8.92 -2.87
CA ALA A 73 22.72 9.59 -3.03
C ALA A 73 23.51 9.07 -4.23
N PHE A 74 23.42 7.77 -4.52
CA PHE A 74 24.04 7.17 -5.71
C PHE A 74 23.37 7.65 -7.00
N ASN A 75 22.04 7.68 -7.04
CA ASN A 75 21.29 8.16 -8.20
C ASN A 75 21.52 9.66 -8.45
N ASP A 76 21.60 10.48 -7.39
CA ASP A 76 21.96 11.90 -7.48
C ASP A 76 23.39 12.09 -8.06
N ALA A 77 24.37 11.31 -7.58
CA ALA A 77 25.73 11.34 -8.12
C ALA A 77 25.78 10.92 -9.60
N SER A 78 25.07 9.86 -9.98
CA SER A 78 25.00 9.36 -11.36
C SER A 78 24.36 10.39 -12.30
N ASN A 79 23.27 11.02 -11.88
CA ASN A 79 22.60 12.06 -12.66
C ASN A 79 23.49 13.30 -12.85
N LYS A 80 24.25 13.70 -11.81
CA LYS A 80 25.22 14.78 -11.90
C LYS A 80 26.39 14.43 -12.84
N ILE A 81 26.88 13.20 -12.82
CA ILE A 81 27.89 12.72 -13.79
C ILE A 81 27.35 12.76 -15.22
N ASP A 82 26.12 12.32 -15.44
CA ASP A 82 25.51 12.33 -16.78
C ASP A 82 25.32 13.77 -17.29
N ALA A 83 24.93 14.69 -16.40
CA ALA A 83 24.81 16.12 -16.72
C ALA A 83 26.17 16.77 -17.03
N GLU A 84 27.21 16.47 -16.24
CA GLU A 84 28.55 17.02 -16.43
C GLU A 84 29.25 16.42 -17.66
N SER A 85 29.07 15.12 -17.89
CA SER A 85 29.56 14.41 -19.08
C SER A 85 28.89 14.95 -20.35
N LYS A 86 27.58 15.21 -20.29
CA LYS A 86 26.83 15.82 -21.41
C LYS A 86 27.25 17.25 -21.67
N SER A 87 27.55 18.04 -20.63
CA SER A 87 28.05 19.41 -20.77
C SER A 87 29.44 19.44 -21.43
N LYS A 88 30.37 18.59 -20.96
CA LYS A 88 31.73 18.47 -21.53
C LYS A 88 31.72 17.86 -22.94
N MET A 89 30.90 16.84 -23.22
CA MET A 89 30.70 16.31 -24.58
C MET A 89 29.98 17.29 -25.51
N GLY A 90 29.08 18.13 -24.99
CA GLY A 90 28.40 19.19 -25.74
C GLY A 90 29.38 20.26 -26.24
N SER A 91 30.36 20.64 -25.42
CA SER A 91 31.44 21.54 -25.87
C SER A 91 32.40 20.90 -26.88
N ALA A 92 32.58 19.57 -26.83
CA ALA A 92 33.44 18.83 -27.76
C ALA A 92 32.78 18.50 -29.10
N THR A 93 31.46 18.72 -29.24
CA THR A 93 30.68 18.42 -30.46
C THR A 93 30.04 19.65 -31.11
N ALA A 94 30.31 20.86 -30.59
CA ALA A 94 29.74 22.14 -31.04
C ALA A 94 30.15 22.62 -32.45
N GLY A 95 30.74 21.76 -33.28
CA GLY A 95 31.23 22.09 -34.63
C GLY A 95 30.81 21.13 -35.75
N MET A 96 29.90 20.17 -35.51
CA MET A 96 29.59 19.14 -36.50
C MET A 96 28.10 19.15 -36.88
N GLN A 97 27.81 19.72 -38.06
CA GLN A 97 26.50 19.67 -38.69
C GLN A 97 26.17 18.19 -38.98
N LEU A 98 25.22 17.62 -38.24
CA LEU A 98 24.68 16.29 -38.51
C LEU A 98 23.91 16.31 -39.85
N PRO A 99 24.14 15.33 -40.74
CA PRO A 99 23.38 15.22 -41.99
C PRO A 99 21.89 14.95 -41.72
N PRO A 100 20.96 15.46 -42.56
CA PRO A 100 19.54 15.36 -42.30
C PRO A 100 19.06 13.91 -42.45
N GLY A 101 18.53 13.30 -41.37
CA GLY A 101 17.86 11.99 -41.46
C GLY A 101 17.86 11.10 -40.22
N MET A 102 18.59 11.42 -39.15
CA MET A 102 18.65 10.57 -37.95
C MET A 102 17.94 11.23 -36.77
N LYS A 103 16.70 10.82 -36.49
CA LYS A 103 15.94 11.25 -35.30
C LYS A 103 16.49 10.53 -34.07
N MET A 104 17.00 11.30 -33.11
CA MET A 104 17.24 10.86 -31.73
C MET A 104 15.89 10.56 -31.04
N PRO A 105 15.78 9.52 -30.18
CA PRO A 105 14.65 9.38 -29.29
C PRO A 105 14.72 10.50 -28.25
N THR A 106 13.73 11.38 -28.28
CA THR A 106 13.54 12.44 -27.29
C THR A 106 13.10 11.83 -25.96
N LEU A 107 13.97 11.89 -24.96
CA LEU A 107 13.58 11.74 -23.56
C LEU A 107 12.78 12.98 -23.14
N GLY A 108 11.50 12.79 -22.82
CA GLY A 108 10.71 13.79 -22.09
C GLY A 108 9.43 14.25 -22.76
N SER A 109 8.49 13.34 -22.99
CA SER A 109 7.06 13.67 -22.88
C SER A 109 6.32 12.39 -22.52
N THR A 110 5.70 12.44 -21.34
CA THR A 110 4.71 11.54 -20.79
C THR A 110 3.69 11.09 -21.84
N GLU A 111 3.78 9.83 -22.24
CA GLU A 111 2.67 9.01 -22.73
C GLU A 111 3.13 7.55 -22.72
N HIS A 112 2.38 6.70 -22.01
CA HIS A 112 2.68 5.30 -21.72
C HIS A 112 2.82 4.46 -22.99
N ALA A 113 4.06 4.21 -23.42
CA ALA A 113 4.39 3.06 -24.26
C ALA A 113 4.91 1.96 -23.35
N ALA A 114 4.06 0.97 -23.07
CA ALA A 114 4.38 -0.22 -22.30
C ALA A 114 5.54 -0.99 -22.95
N VAL A 115 6.76 -0.70 -22.53
CA VAL A 115 7.80 -1.73 -22.46
C VAL A 115 7.34 -2.63 -21.32
N SER A 116 6.60 -3.68 -21.68
CA SER A 116 6.08 -4.69 -20.75
C SER A 116 7.24 -5.12 -19.86
N ALA A 117 7.23 -4.73 -18.59
CA ALA A 117 8.16 -5.25 -17.60
C ALA A 117 8.17 -6.78 -17.72
N PRO A 118 9.30 -7.48 -17.56
CA PRO A 118 9.32 -8.93 -17.53
C PRO A 118 8.16 -9.48 -16.69
N LEU A 119 7.45 -10.52 -17.16
CA LEU A 119 6.23 -11.04 -16.51
C LEU A 119 6.43 -11.35 -15.02
N LEU A 120 7.66 -11.70 -14.64
CA LEU A 120 8.07 -11.87 -13.24
C LEU A 120 7.95 -10.58 -12.43
N GLU A 121 8.41 -9.44 -12.95
CA GLU A 121 8.29 -8.14 -12.28
C GLU A 121 6.82 -7.73 -12.14
N GLN A 122 6.01 -7.95 -13.17
CA GLN A 122 4.56 -7.71 -13.11
C GLN A 122 3.89 -8.55 -12.02
N LEU A 123 4.27 -9.83 -11.88
CA LEU A 123 3.76 -10.68 -10.82
C LEU A 123 4.17 -10.18 -9.43
N ILE A 124 5.43 -9.75 -9.27
CA ILE A 124 5.93 -9.18 -8.01
C ILE A 124 5.14 -7.92 -7.66
N ASP A 125 4.94 -7.01 -8.61
CA ASP A 125 4.19 -5.79 -8.37
C ASP A 125 2.70 -6.06 -8.09
N ALA A 126 2.09 -7.01 -8.80
CA ALA A 126 0.70 -7.42 -8.55
C ALA A 126 0.49 -7.96 -7.12
N LEU A 127 1.47 -8.69 -6.57
CA LEU A 127 1.38 -9.23 -5.20
C LEU A 127 1.44 -8.15 -4.11
N ARG A 128 1.96 -6.95 -4.41
CA ARG A 128 2.12 -5.84 -3.45
C ARG A 128 0.82 -5.12 -3.11
N VAL A 129 -0.28 -5.41 -3.82
CA VAL A 129 -1.62 -4.89 -3.48
C VAL A 129 -2.13 -5.45 -2.15
N LEU A 130 -1.59 -6.57 -1.69
CA LEU A 130 -2.01 -7.22 -0.46
C LEU A 130 -1.43 -6.49 0.76
N PRO A 131 -2.23 -6.27 1.82
CA PRO A 131 -1.74 -5.62 3.04
C PRO A 131 -0.62 -6.45 3.68
N GLY A 132 0.48 -5.79 4.07
CA GLY A 132 1.64 -6.43 4.67
C GLY A 132 2.63 -7.07 3.68
N VAL A 133 2.41 -6.94 2.36
CA VAL A 133 3.30 -7.49 1.33
C VAL A 133 4.16 -6.38 0.68
N GLY A 134 5.41 -6.26 1.13
CA GLY A 134 6.42 -5.40 0.51
C GLY A 134 7.19 -6.06 -0.64
N GLN A 135 8.08 -5.31 -1.30
CA GLN A 135 8.87 -5.76 -2.46
C GLN A 135 9.59 -7.11 -2.23
N LYS A 136 10.36 -7.20 -1.14
CA LYS A 136 11.16 -8.40 -0.80
C LYS A 136 10.25 -9.62 -0.56
N THR A 137 9.10 -9.42 0.09
CA THR A 137 8.11 -10.48 0.36
C THR A 137 7.43 -10.94 -0.92
N ALA A 138 6.96 -10.01 -1.76
CA ALA A 138 6.35 -10.30 -3.05
C ALA A 138 7.30 -11.09 -3.97
N GLN A 139 8.57 -10.68 -4.04
CA GLN A 139 9.60 -11.42 -4.77
C GLN A 139 9.72 -12.85 -4.26
N ARG A 140 9.88 -13.05 -2.94
CA ARG A 140 9.97 -14.39 -2.36
C ARG A 140 8.76 -15.27 -2.70
N MET A 141 7.56 -14.71 -2.66
CA MET A 141 6.32 -15.42 -3.03
C MET A 141 6.29 -15.80 -4.52
N ALA A 142 6.63 -14.86 -5.41
CA ALA A 142 6.67 -15.09 -6.84
C ALA A 142 7.65 -16.22 -7.22
N TYR A 143 8.87 -16.20 -6.68
CA TYR A 143 9.86 -17.24 -6.93
C TYR A 143 9.40 -18.59 -6.36
N HIS A 144 8.82 -18.62 -5.15
CA HIS A 144 8.30 -19.86 -4.55
C HIS A 144 7.21 -20.52 -5.43
N LEU A 145 6.25 -19.73 -5.93
CA LEU A 145 5.20 -20.22 -6.83
C LEU A 145 5.78 -20.76 -8.14
N LEU A 146 6.81 -20.12 -8.69
CA LEU A 146 7.41 -20.53 -9.97
C LEU A 146 8.39 -21.70 -9.83
N GLU A 147 9.03 -21.89 -8.69
CA GLU A 147 10.03 -22.94 -8.49
C GLU A 147 9.44 -24.22 -7.87
N ARG A 148 8.52 -24.08 -6.91
CA ARG A 148 8.06 -25.19 -6.07
C ARG A 148 6.57 -25.47 -6.19
N GLU A 149 5.74 -24.45 -6.41
CA GLU A 149 4.27 -24.55 -6.31
C GLU A 149 3.55 -24.06 -7.57
N ARG A 150 4.00 -24.48 -8.78
CA ARG A 150 3.41 -23.98 -10.05
C ARG A 150 1.93 -24.30 -10.19
N GLU A 151 1.53 -25.52 -9.81
CA GLU A 151 0.11 -25.91 -9.82
C GLU A 151 -0.69 -25.15 -8.73
N GLY A 152 -0.06 -24.88 -7.58
CA GLY A 152 -0.62 -23.98 -6.56
C GLY A 152 -0.85 -22.58 -7.09
N GLY A 153 0.10 -22.03 -7.85
CA GLY A 153 -0.02 -20.72 -8.50
C GLY A 153 -1.15 -20.64 -9.53
N LYS A 154 -1.32 -21.68 -10.37
CA LYS A 154 -2.45 -21.75 -11.32
C LYS A 154 -3.79 -21.76 -10.59
N ARG A 155 -3.92 -22.64 -9.59
CA ARG A 155 -5.15 -22.74 -8.76
C ARG A 155 -5.44 -21.42 -8.05
N LEU A 156 -4.42 -20.76 -7.50
CA LEU A 156 -4.55 -19.46 -6.84
C LEU A 156 -5.07 -18.39 -7.81
N ALA A 157 -4.48 -18.30 -9.01
CA ALA A 157 -4.90 -17.33 -10.02
C ALA A 157 -6.36 -17.54 -10.45
N GLU A 158 -6.75 -18.78 -10.72
CA GLU A 158 -8.13 -19.13 -11.08
C GLU A 158 -9.12 -18.84 -9.94
N THR A 159 -8.78 -19.25 -8.72
CA THR A 159 -9.64 -19.03 -7.54
C THR A 159 -9.80 -17.54 -7.24
N LEU A 160 -8.72 -16.76 -7.33
CA LEU A 160 -8.75 -15.32 -7.10
C LEU A 160 -9.61 -14.60 -8.15
N ALA A 161 -9.46 -14.96 -9.43
CA ALA A 161 -10.28 -14.42 -10.50
C ALA A 161 -11.78 -14.69 -10.26
N GLN A 162 -12.12 -15.94 -9.96
CA GLN A 162 -13.50 -16.31 -9.65
C GLN A 162 -14.04 -15.61 -8.41
N ALA A 163 -13.25 -15.49 -7.35
CA ALA A 163 -13.66 -14.87 -6.09
C ALA A 163 -13.97 -13.38 -6.28
N VAL A 164 -13.10 -12.64 -6.98
CA VAL A 164 -13.30 -11.19 -7.23
C VAL A 164 -14.53 -10.94 -8.10
N GLU A 165 -14.86 -11.83 -9.04
CA GLU A 165 -16.02 -11.70 -9.91
C GLU A 165 -17.34 -12.12 -9.23
N ARG A 166 -17.32 -13.19 -8.42
CA ARG A 166 -18.53 -13.85 -7.93
C ARG A 166 -18.93 -13.46 -6.51
N ILE A 167 -17.97 -13.08 -5.66
CA ILE A 167 -18.25 -12.72 -4.28
C ILE A 167 -18.71 -11.27 -4.24
N GLY A 168 -20.01 -11.08 -4.04
CA GLY A 168 -20.62 -9.80 -3.80
C GLY A 168 -20.96 -9.62 -2.32
N HIS A 169 -22.04 -8.88 -2.08
CA HIS A 169 -22.56 -8.64 -0.74
C HIS A 169 -23.98 -9.16 -0.61
N CYS A 170 -24.29 -9.72 0.56
CA CYS A 170 -25.64 -10.09 0.95
C CYS A 170 -26.55 -8.86 0.94
N ALA A 171 -27.71 -8.96 0.30
CA ALA A 171 -28.69 -7.88 0.20
C ALA A 171 -29.25 -7.44 1.57
N GLN A 172 -29.23 -8.32 2.58
CA GLN A 172 -29.82 -8.05 3.89
C GLN A 172 -28.80 -7.62 4.96
N CYS A 173 -27.61 -8.21 4.98
CA CYS A 173 -26.59 -7.95 6.01
C CYS A 173 -25.30 -7.33 5.49
N ARG A 174 -25.13 -7.20 4.17
CA ARG A 174 -23.95 -6.65 3.50
C ARG A 174 -22.62 -7.39 3.75
N ASP A 175 -22.67 -8.59 4.33
CA ASP A 175 -21.53 -9.50 4.42
C ASP A 175 -21.22 -10.14 3.07
N PHE A 176 -20.04 -10.74 2.91
CA PHE A 176 -19.67 -11.44 1.68
C PHE A 176 -20.61 -12.61 1.37
N SER A 177 -21.06 -12.68 0.12
CA SER A 177 -22.00 -13.71 -0.34
C SER A 177 -21.87 -13.93 -1.85
N GLU A 178 -21.98 -15.19 -2.28
CA GLU A 178 -22.12 -15.54 -3.70
C GLU A 178 -23.58 -15.55 -4.17
N THR A 179 -24.52 -15.56 -3.22
CA THR A 179 -25.97 -15.53 -3.45
C THR A 179 -26.57 -14.24 -2.91
N GLU A 180 -27.81 -13.93 -3.30
CA GLU A 180 -28.53 -12.73 -2.84
C GLU A 180 -28.58 -12.62 -1.30
N LEU A 181 -28.82 -13.74 -0.62
CA LEU A 181 -28.76 -13.85 0.84
C LEU A 181 -27.62 -14.78 1.25
N CYS A 182 -26.83 -14.37 2.25
CA CYS A 182 -25.78 -15.22 2.82
C CYS A 182 -26.41 -16.36 3.66
N PRO A 183 -25.65 -17.44 3.96
CA PRO A 183 -26.14 -18.56 4.75
C PRO A 183 -26.72 -18.16 6.12
N THR A 184 -26.18 -17.10 6.75
CA THR A 184 -26.70 -16.61 8.03
C THR A 184 -28.07 -15.94 7.88
N CYS A 185 -28.28 -15.14 6.84
CA CYS A 185 -29.57 -14.49 6.58
C CYS A 185 -30.64 -15.45 6.06
N ALA A 186 -30.24 -16.43 5.25
CA ALA A 186 -31.14 -17.46 4.73
C ALA A 186 -31.58 -18.48 5.80
N ASN A 187 -30.85 -18.61 6.91
CA ASN A 187 -31.16 -19.56 7.96
C ASN A 187 -32.35 -19.10 8.82
N GLY A 188 -33.50 -19.76 8.66
CA GLY A 188 -34.72 -19.49 9.42
C GLY A 188 -34.67 -19.85 10.92
N SER A 189 -33.63 -20.55 11.40
CA SER A 189 -33.46 -20.83 12.83
C SER A 189 -32.77 -19.72 13.61
N ARG A 190 -32.29 -18.67 12.92
CA ARG A 190 -31.68 -17.49 13.55
C ARG A 190 -32.74 -16.60 14.19
N GLU A 191 -32.35 -15.95 15.28
CA GLU A 191 -33.19 -15.04 16.05
C GLU A 191 -33.19 -13.64 15.42
N ARG A 192 -34.21 -13.34 14.61
CA ARG A 192 -34.30 -12.08 13.87
C ARG A 192 -34.66 -10.87 14.73
N SER A 193 -35.14 -11.09 15.95
CA SER A 193 -35.36 -10.05 16.95
C SER A 193 -34.06 -9.38 17.43
N GLN A 194 -32.92 -10.02 17.24
CA GLN A 194 -31.61 -9.49 17.61
C GLN A 194 -30.77 -9.22 16.36
N LEU A 195 -30.34 -7.97 16.20
CA LEU A 195 -29.47 -7.54 15.12
C LEU A 195 -28.12 -7.04 15.69
N CYS A 196 -27.02 -7.66 15.28
CA CYS A 196 -25.67 -7.25 15.64
C CYS A 196 -25.00 -6.48 14.49
N VAL A 197 -24.68 -5.22 14.73
CA VAL A 197 -23.97 -4.36 13.77
C VAL A 197 -22.48 -4.42 14.02
N VAL A 198 -21.70 -4.72 12.98
CA VAL A 198 -20.23 -4.83 13.04
C VAL A 198 -19.57 -3.95 11.98
N GLU A 199 -18.30 -3.58 12.19
CA GLU A 199 -17.55 -2.77 11.22
C GLU A 199 -17.16 -3.59 9.98
N SER A 200 -16.68 -4.82 10.17
CA SER A 200 -16.14 -5.65 9.09
C SER A 200 -16.64 -7.11 9.11
N PRO A 201 -16.52 -7.84 7.98
CA PRO A 201 -16.75 -9.28 7.93
C PRO A 201 -15.88 -10.09 8.90
N ALA A 202 -14.67 -9.60 9.21
CA ALA A 202 -13.77 -10.23 10.16
C ALA A 202 -14.33 -10.16 11.59
N ASP A 203 -14.93 -9.03 11.98
CA ASP A 203 -15.57 -8.87 13.30
C ASP A 203 -16.78 -9.79 13.44
N ARG A 204 -17.59 -9.92 12.38
CA ARG A 204 -18.69 -10.90 12.34
C ARG A 204 -18.17 -12.31 12.60
N LEU A 205 -17.11 -12.71 11.90
CA LEU A 205 -16.53 -14.05 12.04
C LEU A 205 -15.95 -14.26 13.44
N ALA A 206 -15.33 -13.24 14.04
CA ALA A 206 -14.82 -13.30 15.40
C ALA A 206 -15.94 -13.54 16.42
N ILE A 207 -17.06 -12.82 16.31
CA ILE A 207 -18.22 -13.00 17.21
C ILE A 207 -18.85 -14.38 17.00
N GLU A 208 -19.01 -14.82 15.75
CA GLU A 208 -19.61 -16.12 15.41
C GLU A 208 -18.79 -17.29 15.99
N ASN A 209 -17.46 -17.19 15.96
CA ASN A 209 -16.58 -18.24 16.46
C ASN A 209 -16.41 -18.21 17.98
N ALA A 210 -16.43 -17.02 18.59
CA ALA A 210 -16.19 -16.85 20.02
C ALA A 210 -17.46 -17.04 20.87
N THR A 211 -18.64 -16.98 20.28
CA THR A 211 -19.91 -16.94 21.00
C THR A 211 -20.93 -17.93 20.45
N GLY A 212 -22.01 -18.17 21.19
CA GLY A 212 -23.19 -18.90 20.71
C GLY A 212 -24.25 -17.98 20.08
N TYR A 213 -23.87 -16.80 19.57
CA TYR A 213 -24.82 -15.80 19.10
C TYR A 213 -25.73 -16.33 17.99
N ARG A 214 -27.05 -16.34 18.25
CA ARG A 214 -28.06 -16.86 17.33
C ARG A 214 -28.75 -15.78 16.52
N GLY A 215 -28.49 -14.52 16.79
CA GLY A 215 -29.08 -13.41 16.05
C GLY A 215 -28.52 -13.26 14.65
N VAL A 216 -28.92 -12.18 13.99
CA VAL A 216 -28.51 -11.83 12.64
C VAL A 216 -27.56 -10.63 12.66
N TYR A 217 -26.81 -10.43 11.58
CA TYR A 217 -25.82 -9.37 11.51
C TYR A 217 -26.17 -8.27 10.51
N PHE A 218 -25.46 -7.15 10.62
CA PHE A 218 -25.34 -6.11 9.60
C PHE A 218 -23.89 -5.59 9.58
N VAL A 219 -23.25 -5.63 8.42
CA VAL A 219 -21.85 -5.21 8.23
C VAL A 219 -21.82 -3.81 7.65
N LEU A 220 -21.21 -2.87 8.36
CA LEU A 220 -21.10 -1.49 7.93
C LEU A 220 -20.10 -1.30 6.78
N GLN A 221 -19.08 -2.17 6.73
CA GLN A 221 -17.92 -2.07 5.84
C GLN A 221 -17.04 -0.84 6.16
N GLY A 222 -16.93 -0.51 7.44
CA GLY A 222 -16.17 0.63 7.93
C GLY A 222 -16.85 1.33 9.12
N ARG A 223 -16.49 2.60 9.29
CA ARG A 223 -16.95 3.49 10.36
C ARG A 223 -17.05 4.92 9.85
N LEU A 224 -17.77 5.78 10.58
CA LEU A 224 -17.92 7.19 10.21
C LEU A 224 -16.57 7.88 10.30
N SER A 225 -16.11 8.44 9.19
CA SER A 225 -14.87 9.21 9.13
C SER A 225 -15.08 10.45 8.26
N PRO A 226 -15.42 11.61 8.87
CA PRO A 226 -15.53 12.87 8.14
C PRO A 226 -14.23 13.27 7.43
N LEU A 227 -13.08 12.85 7.98
CA LEU A 227 -11.76 13.13 7.40
C LEU A 227 -11.54 12.36 6.09
N ASP A 228 -12.01 11.12 6.02
CA ASP A 228 -11.92 10.27 4.83
C ASP A 228 -13.15 10.40 3.90
N GLY A 229 -14.09 11.29 4.23
CA GLY A 229 -15.33 11.48 3.49
C GLY A 229 -16.32 10.31 3.61
N ILE A 230 -16.17 9.43 4.60
CA ILE A 230 -17.05 8.28 4.82
C ILE A 230 -18.21 8.69 5.73
N GLY A 231 -19.40 8.80 5.15
CA GLY A 231 -20.63 9.18 5.82
C GLY A 231 -21.64 8.03 6.00
N PRO A 232 -22.87 8.35 6.42
CA PRO A 232 -23.95 7.37 6.62
C PRO A 232 -24.31 6.54 5.39
N ARG A 233 -24.17 7.11 4.18
CA ARG A 233 -24.54 6.44 2.93
C ARG A 233 -23.58 5.32 2.59
N GLU A 234 -22.29 5.60 2.72
CA GLU A 234 -21.19 4.67 2.46
C GLU A 234 -21.26 3.47 3.41
N LEU A 235 -21.66 3.72 4.66
CA LEU A 235 -21.89 2.69 5.68
C LEU A 235 -23.23 1.96 5.55
N GLY A 236 -24.02 2.23 4.51
CA GLY A 236 -25.31 1.58 4.27
C GLY A 236 -26.34 1.81 5.37
N LEU A 237 -26.26 2.93 6.10
CA LEU A 237 -27.16 3.20 7.23
C LEU A 237 -28.61 3.40 6.80
N GLU A 238 -28.86 3.79 5.54
CA GLU A 238 -30.20 3.85 4.95
C GLU A 238 -30.85 2.44 4.91
N GLN A 239 -30.10 1.40 4.53
CA GLN A 239 -30.59 0.01 4.52
C GLN A 239 -30.80 -0.50 5.95
N LEU A 240 -29.89 -0.16 6.87
CA LEU A 240 -30.05 -0.50 8.28
C LEU A 240 -31.31 0.15 8.86
N GLU A 241 -31.55 1.42 8.56
CA GLU A 241 -32.73 2.15 9.02
C GLU A 241 -34.03 1.52 8.51
N GLN A 242 -34.08 1.13 7.24
CA GLN A 242 -35.22 0.40 6.67
C GLN A 242 -35.45 -0.92 7.41
N ARG A 243 -34.39 -1.68 7.65
CA ARG A 243 -34.47 -2.96 8.38
C ARG A 243 -34.94 -2.81 9.82
N LEU A 244 -34.55 -1.73 10.50
CA LEU A 244 -35.05 -1.40 11.83
C LEU A 244 -36.52 -0.97 11.82
N ALA A 245 -37.03 -0.44 10.70
CA ALA A 245 -38.41 -0.01 10.54
C ALA A 245 -39.40 -1.18 10.32
N GLU A 246 -38.93 -2.35 9.90
CA GLU A 246 -39.75 -3.55 9.66
C GLU A 246 -40.31 -4.18 10.96
N ALA A 247 -39.97 -3.63 12.14
CA ALA A 247 -40.45 -4.03 13.48
C ALA A 247 -40.17 -5.49 13.87
N GLU A 248 -39.39 -6.23 13.08
CA GLU A 248 -38.89 -7.56 13.43
C GLU A 248 -37.79 -7.48 14.50
N VAL A 249 -36.96 -6.43 14.45
CA VAL A 249 -35.82 -6.22 15.34
C VAL A 249 -36.25 -5.54 16.64
N GLN A 250 -35.94 -6.16 17.78
CA GLN A 250 -36.21 -5.62 19.12
C GLN A 250 -34.94 -5.08 19.79
N GLU A 251 -33.78 -5.61 19.42
CA GLU A 251 -32.48 -5.22 19.94
C GLU A 251 -31.46 -4.99 18.83
N LEU A 252 -30.76 -3.85 18.92
CA LEU A 252 -29.59 -3.53 18.10
C LEU A 252 -28.33 -3.61 18.95
N ILE A 253 -27.57 -4.69 18.80
CA ILE A 253 -26.26 -4.87 19.43
C ILE A 253 -25.21 -4.15 18.58
N ILE A 254 -24.53 -3.17 19.16
CA ILE A 254 -23.55 -2.35 18.46
C ILE A 254 -22.14 -2.85 18.81
N ALA A 255 -21.53 -3.58 17.86
CA ALA A 255 -20.22 -4.20 17.97
C ALA A 255 -19.16 -3.48 17.10
N THR A 256 -19.13 -2.15 17.17
CA THR A 256 -18.04 -1.33 16.62
C THR A 256 -16.87 -1.21 17.61
N SER A 257 -15.69 -0.87 17.11
CA SER A 257 -14.47 -0.65 17.87
C SER A 257 -14.59 0.48 18.89
N ALA A 258 -13.70 0.48 19.89
CA ALA A 258 -13.59 1.51 20.93
C ALA A 258 -12.76 2.74 20.49
N THR A 259 -12.57 2.91 19.18
CA THR A 259 -11.86 4.07 18.61
C THR A 259 -12.77 5.31 18.64
N VAL A 260 -12.21 6.51 18.46
CA VAL A 260 -13.01 7.75 18.44
C VAL A 260 -14.08 7.69 17.34
N GLU A 261 -13.72 7.24 16.15
CA GLU A 261 -14.64 7.03 15.02
C GLU A 261 -15.63 5.89 15.30
N GLY A 262 -15.18 4.80 15.92
CA GLY A 262 -16.01 3.68 16.32
C GLY A 262 -17.09 4.07 17.33
N GLU A 263 -16.74 4.91 18.31
CA GLU A 263 -17.66 5.46 19.33
C GLU A 263 -18.62 6.49 18.73
N ALA A 264 -18.15 7.37 17.84
CA ALA A 264 -19.04 8.28 17.10
C ALA A 264 -20.07 7.49 16.27
N THR A 265 -19.62 6.43 15.59
CA THR A 265 -20.48 5.51 14.84
C THR A 265 -21.47 4.80 15.77
N ALA A 266 -21.02 4.31 16.92
CA ALA A 266 -21.88 3.67 17.90
C ALA A 266 -22.96 4.61 18.44
N HIS A 267 -22.60 5.85 18.74
CA HIS A 267 -23.53 6.87 19.19
C HIS A 267 -24.61 7.15 18.14
N TYR A 268 -24.21 7.29 16.87
CA TYR A 268 -25.13 7.49 15.75
C TYR A 268 -26.10 6.30 15.60
N LEU A 269 -25.58 5.07 15.60
CA LEU A 269 -26.38 3.84 15.52
C LEU A 269 -27.37 3.74 16.68
N ALA A 270 -26.97 4.11 17.89
CA ALA A 270 -27.85 4.11 19.06
C ALA A 270 -28.98 5.14 18.94
N GLN A 271 -28.73 6.32 18.37
CA GLN A 271 -29.78 7.29 18.08
C GLN A 271 -30.76 6.77 17.02
N LEU A 272 -30.23 6.17 15.95
CA LEU A 272 -31.02 5.57 14.88
C LEU A 272 -31.95 4.47 15.40
N ALA A 273 -31.42 3.56 16.23
CA ALA A 273 -32.21 2.50 16.86
C ALA A 273 -33.33 3.04 17.74
N ARG A 274 -33.03 4.04 18.60
CA ARG A 274 -34.03 4.65 19.50
C ARG A 274 -35.14 5.35 18.71
N ALA A 275 -34.81 6.03 17.61
CA ALA A 275 -35.80 6.66 16.74
C ALA A 275 -36.79 5.63 16.14
N ARG A 276 -36.36 4.37 15.99
CA ARG A 276 -37.18 3.24 15.51
C ARG A 276 -37.74 2.36 16.63
N GLN A 277 -37.67 2.81 17.88
CA GLN A 277 -38.13 2.06 19.06
C GLN A 277 -37.43 0.70 19.28
N VAL A 278 -36.23 0.54 18.73
CA VAL A 278 -35.37 -0.63 18.93
C VAL A 278 -34.42 -0.36 20.09
N ARG A 279 -34.21 -1.34 20.98
CA ARG A 279 -33.29 -1.19 22.13
C ARG A 279 -31.84 -1.25 21.65
N PRO A 280 -31.04 -0.17 21.73
CA PRO A 280 -29.61 -0.29 21.48
C PRO A 280 -28.91 -0.92 22.69
N SER A 281 -28.02 -1.87 22.42
CA SER A 281 -27.04 -2.39 23.39
C SER A 281 -25.63 -2.25 22.82
N ARG A 282 -24.64 -2.13 23.70
CA ARG A 282 -23.23 -1.94 23.33
C ARG A 282 -22.43 -3.08 23.95
N LEU A 283 -21.46 -3.62 23.21
CA LEU A 283 -20.52 -4.57 23.80
C LEU A 283 -19.77 -3.91 24.96
N ALA A 284 -19.52 -4.66 26.02
CA ALA A 284 -18.76 -4.17 27.16
C ALA A 284 -17.35 -3.75 26.71
N GLN A 285 -16.93 -2.56 27.13
CA GLN A 285 -15.61 -2.02 26.87
C GLN A 285 -14.83 -1.98 28.19
N GLY A 286 -13.65 -2.60 28.23
CA GLY A 286 -12.87 -2.64 29.46
C GLY A 286 -11.67 -3.57 29.40
N LEU A 287 -11.33 -4.10 30.58
CA LEU A 287 -10.11 -4.88 30.78
C LEU A 287 -10.23 -6.27 30.14
N PRO A 288 -9.20 -6.75 29.44
CA PRO A 288 -9.18 -8.12 28.93
C PRO A 288 -9.17 -9.12 30.09
N LEU A 289 -9.86 -10.25 29.89
CA LEU A 289 -9.84 -11.34 30.86
C LEU A 289 -8.41 -11.89 31.01
N GLY A 290 -7.96 -12.05 32.25
CA GLY A 290 -6.61 -12.54 32.56
C GLY A 290 -5.50 -11.49 32.42
N GLY A 291 -5.83 -10.23 32.15
CA GLY A 291 -4.87 -9.12 32.20
C GLY A 291 -4.65 -8.59 33.61
N GLU A 292 -3.42 -8.20 33.93
CA GLU A 292 -3.11 -7.49 35.17
C GLU A 292 -3.19 -5.97 34.96
N LEU A 293 -3.71 -5.23 35.96
CA LEU A 293 -3.93 -3.78 35.85
C LEU A 293 -2.67 -2.99 35.54
N GLU A 294 -1.50 -3.48 35.98
CA GLU A 294 -0.20 -2.83 35.75
C GLU A 294 0.16 -2.72 34.27
N TYR A 295 -0.32 -3.64 33.43
CA TYR A 295 -0.01 -3.70 31.99
C TYR A 295 -1.10 -3.11 31.10
N VAL A 296 -2.16 -2.54 31.68
CA VAL A 296 -3.25 -1.93 30.91
C VAL A 296 -2.96 -0.45 30.67
N ASP A 297 -3.24 0.01 29.45
CA ASP A 297 -3.07 1.42 29.12
C ASP A 297 -4.02 2.32 29.93
N ARG A 298 -3.59 3.58 30.10
CA ARG A 298 -4.33 4.57 30.90
C ARG A 298 -5.74 4.85 30.38
N GLY A 299 -5.93 4.79 29.05
CA GLY A 299 -7.22 5.04 28.41
C GLY A 299 -8.22 3.95 28.78
N THR A 300 -7.83 2.68 28.59
CA THR A 300 -8.64 1.52 28.95
C THR A 300 -8.96 1.48 30.44
N LEU A 301 -7.99 1.76 31.32
CA LEU A 301 -8.23 1.83 32.77
C LEU A 301 -9.23 2.93 33.14
N SER A 302 -9.07 4.13 32.59
CA SER A 302 -9.97 5.25 32.85
C SER A 302 -11.39 4.95 32.38
N HIS A 303 -11.53 4.33 31.20
CA HIS A 303 -12.83 3.95 30.67
C HIS A 303 -13.49 2.87 31.54
N ALA A 304 -12.79 1.77 31.82
CA ALA A 304 -13.29 0.67 32.63
C ALA A 304 -13.73 1.14 34.03
N PHE A 305 -12.98 2.06 34.64
CA PHE A 305 -13.32 2.64 35.95
C PHE A 305 -14.59 3.51 35.90
N GLY A 306 -14.78 4.26 34.81
CA GLY A 306 -15.97 5.08 34.55
C GLY A 306 -17.23 4.26 34.31
N THR A 307 -17.11 3.11 33.64
CA THR A 307 -18.23 2.22 33.29
C THR A 307 -18.40 1.04 34.25
N ARG A 308 -17.84 1.12 35.47
CA ARG A 308 -17.95 0.04 36.46
C ARG A 308 -19.41 -0.29 36.76
N SER A 309 -19.74 -1.57 36.78
CA SER A 309 -21.06 -2.09 37.13
C SER A 309 -21.11 -2.49 38.59
N GLU A 310 -22.31 -2.45 39.19
CA GLU A 310 -22.57 -3.08 40.47
C GLU A 310 -22.32 -4.59 40.39
N VAL A 311 -21.68 -5.16 41.41
CA VAL A 311 -21.53 -6.61 41.53
C VAL A 311 -22.90 -7.16 41.92
N ARG A 312 -23.51 -7.94 41.02
CA ARG A 312 -24.75 -8.65 41.29
C ARG A 312 -24.39 -10.07 41.76
N ASP A 313 -24.93 -10.45 42.91
CA ASP A 313 -24.77 -11.76 43.53
C ASP A 313 -25.42 -12.88 42.70
#